data_AF-A0A348WHA9-F1
#
_entry.id   AF-A0A348WHA9-F1
#
_cell.length_a   1.000
_cell.length_b   1.000
_cell.length_c   1.000
_cell.angle_alpha   90.00
_cell.angle_beta   90.00
_cell.angle_gamma   90.00
#
_symmetry.space_group_name_H-M   'P 1'
#
loop_
_entity.id
_entity.type
_entity.pdbx_description
1 polymer ?
#
loop_
_entity_poly.entity_id
_entity_poly.type
_entity_poly.pdbx_seq_one_letter_code
_entity_poly.pdbx_strand_id
1 'polypeptide(L)' 'QLKVGGRAPEVDVAAIRKVWEAIKGSGMRLAIDANRGWTTRDAIGVSQACADIPLVMEQPCASN' A
#
# COMPACT_ATOMS: atom_id res chain seq x y z
N GLN A 1 -4.99 -9.50 -0.07
CA GLN A 1 -4.86 -8.18 -0.73
C GLN A 1 -5.57 -7.14 0.13
N LEU A 2 -4.90 -6.03 0.44
CA LEU A 2 -5.45 -4.93 1.24
C LEU A 2 -5.93 -3.81 0.32
N LYS A 3 -7.14 -3.29 0.54
CA LYS A 3 -7.66 -2.12 -0.17
C LYS A 3 -7.15 -0.82 0.45
N VAL A 4 -6.65 0.07 -0.39
CA VAL A 4 -6.10 1.39 -0.06
C VAL A 4 -6.59 2.42 -1.10
N GLY A 5 -6.14 3.66 -1.06
CA GLY A 5 -6.47 4.68 -2.07
C GLY A 5 -7.78 5.44 -1.86
N GLY A 6 -8.59 5.05 -0.87
CA GLY A 6 -9.85 5.73 -0.52
C GLY A 6 -9.74 6.68 0.70
N ARG A 7 -8.54 6.84 1.26
CA ARG A 7 -8.26 7.63 2.47
C ARG A 7 -6.97 8.43 2.29
N ALA A 8 -6.66 9.27 3.27
CA ALA A 8 -5.36 9.96 3.30
C ALA A 8 -4.20 8.94 3.28
N PRO A 9 -3.11 9.20 2.52
CA PRO A 9 -2.00 8.26 2.36
C PRO A 9 -1.39 7.77 3.68
N GLU A 10 -1.36 8.62 4.71
CA GLU A 10 -0.83 8.28 6.03
C GLU A 10 -1.67 7.21 6.73
N VAL A 11 -2.99 7.24 6.52
CA VAL A 11 -3.92 6.22 7.05
C VAL A 11 -3.71 4.89 6.35
N ASP A 12 -3.46 4.92 5.04
CA ASP A 12 -3.16 3.72 4.27
C ASP A 12 -1.79 3.14 4.66
N VAL A 13 -0.75 3.96 4.86
CA VAL A 13 0.56 3.51 5.39
C VAL A 13 0.38 2.83 6.75
N ALA A 14 -0.40 3.42 7.66
CA ALA A 14 -0.66 2.81 8.96
C ALA A 14 -1.38 1.47 8.85
N ALA A 15 -2.34 1.34 7.92
CA ALA A 15 -3.04 0.09 7.66
C ALA A 15 -2.10 -0.98 7.07
N ILE A 16 -1.26 -0.61 6.11
CA ILE A 16 -0.27 -1.49 5.48
C ILE A 16 0.69 -2.05 6.54
N ARG A 17 1.25 -1.18 7.39
CA ARG A 17 2.16 -1.59 8.46
C ARG A 17 1.49 -2.54 9.45
N LYS A 18 0.26 -2.25 9.89
CA LYS A 18 -0.49 -3.14 10.80
C LYS A 18 -0.74 -4.53 10.20
N VAL A 19 -1.12 -4.58 8.91
CA VAL A 19 -1.32 -5.86 8.22
C VAL A 19 -0.01 -6.61 8.07
N TRP A 20 1.08 -5.92 7.73
CA TRP A 20 2.40 -6.54 7.62
C TRP A 20 2.84 -7.14 8.96
N GLU A 21 2.76 -6.41 10.06
CA GLU A 21 3.12 -6.93 11.39
C GLU A 21 2.30 -8.17 11.76
N ALA A 22 1.03 -8.24 11.37
CA ALA A 22 0.18 -9.40 11.64
C ALA A 22 0.56 -10.66 10.84
N ILE A 23 1.14 -10.50 9.65
CA ILE A 23 1.43 -11.64 8.74
C ILE A 23 2.93 -11.92 8.58
N LYS A 24 3.81 -11.04 9.06
CA LYS A 24 5.25 -11.18 8.94
C LYS A 24 5.70 -12.51 9.57
N GLY A 25 6.45 -13.31 8.80
CA GLY A 25 6.90 -14.64 9.22
C GLY A 25 5.93 -15.80 8.92
N SER A 26 4.70 -15.52 8.47
CA SER A 26 3.74 -16.58 8.10
C SER A 26 3.97 -17.20 6.72
N GLY A 27 4.83 -16.60 5.89
CA GLY A 27 5.00 -16.96 4.47
C GLY A 27 3.95 -16.35 3.53
N MET A 28 2.94 -15.66 4.06
CA MET A 28 1.97 -14.92 3.25
C MET A 28 2.62 -13.71 2.54
N ARG A 29 2.20 -13.44 1.31
CA ARG A 29 2.63 -12.27 0.53
C ARG A 29 1.62 -11.13 0.67
N LEU A 30 2.11 -9.88 0.67
CA LEU A 30 1.28 -8.69 0.76
C LEU A 30 1.13 -8.02 -0.61
N ALA A 31 -0.11 -7.81 -1.03
CA ALA A 31 -0.46 -6.95 -2.15
C ALA A 31 -1.43 -5.87 -1.66
N ILE A 32 -1.21 -4.64 -2.11
CA ILE A 32 -2.06 -3.48 -1.82
C ILE A 32 -2.67 -3.00 -3.14
N ASP A 33 -3.96 -2.72 -3.14
CA ASP A 33 -4.70 -2.29 -4.33
C ASP A 33 -5.37 -0.96 -4.04
N ALA A 34 -4.93 0.08 -4.76
CA ALA A 34 -5.42 1.44 -4.59
C ALA A 34 -6.61 1.76 -5.49
N ASN A 35 -7.01 0.85 -6.39
CA ASN A 35 -8.05 1.04 -7.39
C ASN A 35 -7.98 2.41 -8.09
N ARG A 36 -6.75 2.80 -8.46
CA ARG A 36 -6.41 4.07 -9.15
C ARG A 36 -6.65 5.32 -8.29
N GLY A 37 -6.83 5.17 -6.98
CA GLY A 37 -7.24 6.23 -6.06
C GLY A 37 -6.13 7.18 -5.60
N TRP A 38 -4.86 6.81 -5.76
CA TRP A 38 -3.75 7.70 -5.41
C TRP A 38 -3.36 8.61 -6.57
N THR A 39 -2.88 9.81 -6.23
CA THR A 39 -2.05 10.58 -7.15
C THR A 39 -0.68 9.92 -7.28
N THR A 40 0.08 10.24 -8.34
CA THR A 40 1.47 9.78 -8.48
C THR A 40 2.34 10.18 -7.27
N ARG A 41 2.09 11.35 -6.68
CA ARG A 41 2.79 11.81 -5.46
C ARG A 41 2.50 10.88 -4.29
N ASP A 42 1.23 10.57 -4.06
CA ASP A 42 0.82 9.72 -2.94
C ASP A 42 1.37 8.30 -3.12
N ALA A 43 1.30 7.73 -4.32
CA ALA A 43 1.86 6.42 -4.60
C ALA A 43 3.38 6.35 -4.34
N ILE A 44 4.14 7.37 -4.75
CA ILE A 44 5.58 7.46 -4.44
C ILE A 44 5.80 7.58 -2.93
N GLY A 45 5.03 8.43 -2.25
CA GLY A 45 5.14 8.63 -0.80
C GLY A 45 4.85 7.36 -0.01
N VAL A 46 3.76 6.63 -0.35
CA VAL A 46 3.41 5.36 0.28
C VAL A 46 4.47 4.29 0.01
N SER A 47 4.98 4.21 -1.22
CA SER A 47 6.08 3.31 -1.60
C SER A 47 7.32 3.54 -0.74
N GLN A 48 7.77 4.80 -0.62
CA GLN A 48 8.91 5.18 0.19
C GLN A 48 8.68 4.91 1.68
N ALA A 49 7.48 5.25 2.18
CA ALA A 49 7.10 5.04 3.57
C ALA A 49 6.97 3.55 3.94
N CYS A 50 6.91 2.64 2.97
CA CYS A 50 6.81 1.20 3.16
C CYS A 50 7.98 0.44 2.52
N ALA A 51 9.13 1.10 2.27
CA ALA A 51 10.26 0.51 1.55
C ALA A 51 10.87 -0.73 2.25
N ASP A 52 10.63 -0.90 3.56
CA ASP A 52 11.02 -2.05 4.36
C ASP A 52 10.08 -3.26 4.24
N ILE A 53 8.96 -3.13 3.52
CA ILE A 53 7.92 -4.15 3.42
C ILE A 53 7.92 -4.76 2.01
N PRO A 54 8.09 -6.09 1.86
CA PRO A 54 8.05 -6.74 0.55
C PRO A 54 6.60 -6.87 0.05
N LEU A 55 6.05 -5.78 -0.49
CA LEU A 55 4.69 -5.71 -1.02
C LEU A 55 4.66 -5.44 -2.54
N VAL A 56 3.53 -5.77 -3.16
CA VAL A 56 3.19 -5.37 -4.54
C VAL A 56 2.13 -4.26 -4.49
N MET A 57 2.30 -3.23 -5.31
CA MET A 57 1.32 -2.16 -5.53
C MET A 57 0.52 -2.41 -6.81
N GLU A 58 -0.76 -2.70 -6.66
CA GLU A 58 -1.71 -2.90 -7.76
C GLU A 58 -2.50 -1.61 -8.00
N GLN A 59 -2.60 -1.23 -9.29
CA GLN A 59 -3.34 -0.04 -9.75
C GLN A 59 -3.17 1.19 -8.84
N PRO A 60 -1.93 1.62 -8.54
CA PRO A 60 -1.71 2.72 -7.59
C PRO A 60 -2.39 4.02 -8.07
N CYS A 61 -2.24 4.34 -9.35
CA CYS A 61 -2.68 5.61 -9.92
C CYS A 61 -3.69 5.43 -11.06
N ALA A 62 -4.47 6.48 -11.32
CA ALA A 62 -5.16 6.63 -12.59
C ALA A 62 -4.17 6.81 -13.75
N SER A 63 -4.60 6.42 -14.94
CA SER A 63 -3.91 6.67 -16.21
C SER A 63 -4.75 7.68 -16.99
N ASN A 64 -4.07 8.63 -17.62
CA ASN A 64 -4.68 9.52 -18.60
C ASN A 64 -5.01 8.78 -19.89
#